data_AF-A0A6J1VNC8-F1
#
_entry.id   AF-A0A6J1VNC8-F1
#
_cell.length_a   1.000
_cell.length_b   1.000
_cell.length_c   1.000
_cell.angle_alpha   90.00
_cell.angle_beta   90.00
_cell.angle_gamma   90.00
#
_symmetry.space_group_name_H-M   'P 1'
#
loop_
_entity.id
_entity.type
_entity.pdbx_description
1 polymer ?
#
loop_
_entity_poly.entity_id
_entity_poly.type
_entity_poly.pdbx_seq_one_letter_code
_entity_poly.pdbx_strand_id
1 'polypeptide(L)'
;MADVAEGLKPEGAAYWSRDLSDEDRQPVYVPGVSDGRPLRPRPLRKGQKTEAKAKGAAASTPAPMEVLERIGEEAGQQGPDKGETKSASLKDLCPEDKRRIANLIKELARVSEEKEVTEERLKAEQEAFERKIRQLEDQNVLIIKEREDILYFFLKKIGLKWGVGGSEELTARQPGEK
;
A
#
# COMPACT_ATOMS: atom_id res chain seq x y z
N MET A 1 -40.70 -8.65 -52.13
CA MET A 1 -40.66 -10.03 -51.60
C MET A 1 -39.32 -10.24 -50.94
N ALA A 2 -39.28 -10.18 -49.60
CA ALA A 2 -38.35 -10.87 -48.72
C ALA A 2 -38.81 -10.53 -47.29
N ASP A 3 -39.51 -11.48 -46.70
CA ASP A 3 -39.91 -11.51 -45.29
C ASP A 3 -38.76 -12.14 -44.47
N VAL A 4 -38.94 -12.22 -43.16
CA VAL A 4 -38.20 -13.04 -42.18
C VAL A 4 -36.99 -12.37 -41.48
N ALA A 5 -37.24 -11.80 -40.30
CA ALA A 5 -36.88 -12.42 -39.01
C ALA A 5 -37.00 -11.39 -37.88
N GLU A 6 -38.22 -11.22 -37.39
CA GLU A 6 -38.48 -10.54 -36.13
C GLU A 6 -37.95 -11.44 -34.99
N GLY A 7 -36.70 -11.20 -34.60
CA GLY A 7 -36.05 -11.87 -33.49
C GLY A 7 -36.62 -11.40 -32.17
N LEU A 8 -37.42 -12.26 -31.55
CA LEU A 8 -37.93 -12.21 -30.18
C LEU A 8 -36.96 -11.50 -29.22
N LYS A 9 -37.40 -10.34 -28.70
CA LYS A 9 -36.81 -9.72 -27.51
C LYS A 9 -37.08 -10.60 -26.29
N PRO A 10 -36.06 -11.05 -25.55
CA PRO A 10 -36.25 -11.38 -24.15
C PRO A 10 -36.31 -10.05 -23.38
N GLU A 11 -37.51 -9.68 -22.90
CA GLU A 11 -37.61 -8.77 -21.76
C GLU A 11 -36.81 -9.39 -20.60
N GLY A 12 -35.75 -8.70 -20.15
CA GLY A 12 -34.98 -9.11 -18.97
C GLY A 12 -33.46 -9.23 -19.14
N ALA A 13 -32.89 -8.89 -20.31
CA ALA A 13 -31.44 -8.86 -20.44
C ALA A 13 -30.83 -7.67 -19.67
N ALA A 14 -29.99 -7.97 -18.68
CA ALA A 14 -29.25 -6.97 -17.92
C ALA A 14 -28.44 -6.06 -18.86
N TYR A 15 -28.58 -4.75 -18.65
CA TYR A 15 -28.01 -3.67 -19.49
C TYR A 15 -26.48 -3.74 -19.66
N TRP A 16 -25.78 -4.48 -18.79
CA TRP A 16 -24.32 -4.59 -18.74
C TRP A 16 -23.73 -5.69 -19.62
N SER A 17 -24.56 -6.50 -20.28
CA SER A 17 -24.09 -7.63 -21.11
C SER A 17 -23.91 -7.26 -22.59
N ARG A 18 -23.93 -5.96 -22.93
CA ARG A 18 -23.94 -5.45 -24.32
C ARG A 18 -22.76 -4.55 -24.65
N ASP A 19 -21.68 -4.63 -23.90
CA ASP A 19 -20.44 -4.01 -24.35
C ASP A 19 -19.85 -4.82 -25.51
N LEU A 20 -19.77 -4.18 -26.68
CA LEU A 20 -18.94 -4.64 -27.79
C LEU A 20 -17.51 -4.83 -27.27
N SER A 21 -16.87 -5.93 -27.69
CA SER A 21 -15.48 -6.25 -27.32
C SER A 21 -14.58 -5.05 -27.58
N ASP A 22 -13.53 -4.90 -26.79
CA ASP A 22 -12.55 -3.81 -26.93
C ASP A 22 -11.96 -3.73 -28.35
N GLU A 23 -11.94 -4.86 -29.06
CA GLU A 23 -11.54 -5.01 -30.46
C GLU A 23 -12.45 -4.33 -31.50
N ASP A 24 -13.71 -4.01 -31.16
CA ASP A 24 -14.65 -3.31 -32.06
C ASP A 24 -14.67 -1.79 -31.83
N ARG A 25 -13.93 -1.28 -30.83
CA ARG A 25 -13.88 0.15 -30.50
C ARG A 25 -12.74 0.82 -31.26
N GLN A 26 -13.03 1.93 -31.96
CA GLN A 26 -11.96 2.73 -32.59
C GLN A 26 -10.99 3.22 -31.50
N PRO A 27 -9.66 3.05 -31.67
CA PRO A 27 -8.69 3.47 -30.67
C PRO A 27 -8.73 5.00 -30.52
N VAL A 28 -9.09 5.47 -29.33
CA VAL A 28 -9.04 6.88 -28.96
C VAL A 28 -7.62 7.18 -28.46
N TYR A 29 -6.90 8.07 -29.15
CA TYR A 29 -5.56 8.47 -28.74
C TYR A 29 -5.62 9.27 -27.42
N VAL A 30 -5.04 8.70 -26.36
CA VAL A 30 -4.86 9.34 -25.06
C VAL A 30 -3.38 9.69 -24.88
N PRO A 31 -3.00 10.97 -24.83
CA PRO A 31 -1.62 11.37 -24.58
C PRO A 31 -1.08 10.73 -23.28
N GLY A 32 0.05 10.03 -23.37
CA GLY A 32 0.71 9.36 -22.24
C GLY A 32 0.47 7.84 -22.14
N VAL A 33 -0.45 7.28 -22.93
CA VAL A 33 -0.63 5.82 -23.07
C VAL A 33 0.14 5.37 -24.30
N SER A 34 1.19 4.57 -24.11
CA SER A 34 1.91 3.91 -25.20
C SER A 34 1.46 2.46 -25.28
N ASP A 35 1.21 1.97 -26.50
CA ASP A 35 0.81 0.57 -26.79
C ASP A 35 1.93 -0.46 -26.57
N GLY A 36 2.92 -0.10 -25.74
CA GLY A 36 4.06 -0.90 -25.37
C GLY A 36 3.65 -2.03 -24.43
N ARG A 37 3.59 -3.25 -24.98
CA ARG A 37 3.43 -4.49 -24.21
C ARG A 37 4.39 -4.49 -22.99
N PRO A 38 3.91 -4.71 -21.75
CA PRO A 38 4.79 -4.81 -20.59
C PRO A 38 5.78 -5.96 -20.78
N LEU A 39 7.07 -5.66 -20.84
CA LEU A 39 8.12 -6.68 -20.84
C LEU A 39 8.12 -7.36 -19.46
N ARG A 40 7.74 -8.64 -19.42
CA ARG A 40 7.78 -9.46 -18.19
C ARG A 40 9.22 -9.53 -17.65
N PRO A 41 9.42 -9.47 -16.32
CA PRO A 41 10.72 -9.76 -15.73
C PRO A 41 11.11 -11.22 -15.98
N ARG A 42 12.29 -11.42 -16.58
CA ARG A 42 12.86 -12.75 -16.84
C ARG A 42 13.21 -13.43 -15.51
N PRO A 43 12.83 -14.71 -15.29
CA PRO A 43 13.31 -15.45 -14.13
C PRO A 43 14.82 -15.66 -14.20
N LEU A 44 15.50 -15.25 -13.12
CA LEU A 44 16.94 -15.36 -12.92
C LEU A 44 17.38 -16.83 -13.02
N ARG A 45 18.28 -17.12 -13.97
CA ARG A 45 18.95 -18.42 -14.10
C ARG A 45 19.86 -18.64 -12.89
N LYS A 46 19.63 -19.73 -12.14
CA LYS A 46 20.52 -20.20 -11.07
C LYS A 46 21.92 -20.46 -11.65
N GLY A 47 22.90 -19.72 -11.14
CA GLY A 47 24.31 -19.84 -11.49
C GLY A 47 24.93 -21.14 -10.97
N GLN A 48 25.89 -21.64 -11.75
CA GLN A 48 26.70 -22.81 -11.45
C GLN A 48 27.71 -22.49 -10.34
N LYS A 49 27.89 -23.48 -9.46
CA LYS A 49 28.82 -23.49 -8.33
C LYS A 49 30.27 -23.54 -8.83
N THR A 50 31.07 -22.52 -8.53
CA THR A 50 32.53 -22.67 -8.39
C THR A 50 32.94 -22.00 -7.08
N GLU A 51 33.53 -22.81 -6.21
CA GLU A 51 34.05 -22.39 -4.91
C GLU A 51 35.37 -21.64 -5.10
N ALA A 52 35.45 -20.42 -4.59
CA ALA A 52 36.72 -19.82 -4.17
C ALA A 52 36.50 -18.98 -2.92
N LYS A 53 37.28 -19.36 -1.92
CA LYS A 53 37.26 -19.03 -0.49
C LYS A 53 37.96 -17.69 -0.21
N ALA A 54 37.28 -16.74 0.44
CA ALA A 54 37.92 -15.82 1.41
C ALA A 54 36.90 -14.96 2.19
N LYS A 55 36.78 -15.29 3.48
CA LYS A 55 36.57 -14.49 4.70
C LYS A 55 36.11 -13.02 4.58
N GLY A 56 35.11 -12.67 5.40
CA GLY A 56 34.93 -11.32 5.96
C GLY A 56 33.51 -11.05 6.41
N ALA A 57 33.32 -10.72 7.69
CA ALA A 57 32.04 -10.73 8.39
C ALA A 57 31.22 -9.43 8.27
N ALA A 58 30.00 -9.53 8.80
CA ALA A 58 29.21 -8.53 9.51
C ALA A 58 28.06 -7.85 8.74
N ALA A 59 26.89 -7.98 9.35
CA ALA A 59 25.64 -7.32 9.04
C ALA A 59 25.80 -5.79 9.06
N SER A 60 25.12 -5.12 8.13
CA SER A 60 24.99 -3.66 8.14
C SER A 60 23.51 -3.29 8.22
N THR A 61 23.13 -2.87 9.41
CA THR A 61 21.88 -2.18 9.76
C THR A 61 21.75 -0.90 8.92
N PRO A 62 20.56 -0.48 8.47
CA PRO A 62 20.42 0.79 7.76
C PRO A 62 20.65 1.95 8.74
N ALA A 63 21.57 2.86 8.39
CA ALA A 63 21.89 4.05 9.15
C ALA A 63 20.72 5.05 9.14
N PRO A 64 20.42 5.74 10.26
CA PRO A 64 19.48 6.87 10.27
C PRO A 64 20.15 8.10 9.66
N MET A 65 19.39 8.89 8.92
CA MET A 65 19.82 10.20 8.42
C MET A 65 19.95 11.19 9.58
N GLU A 66 21.16 11.39 10.08
CA GLU A 66 21.50 12.55 10.92
C GLU A 66 22.68 13.29 10.29
N VAL A 67 22.38 14.21 9.36
CA VAL A 67 23.35 15.15 8.76
C VAL A 67 22.79 16.58 8.79
N LEU A 68 22.08 16.95 9.86
CA LEU A 68 21.59 18.32 10.03
C LEU A 68 21.75 18.89 11.45
N GLU A 69 22.68 18.36 12.24
CA GLU A 69 23.04 18.95 13.54
C GLU A 69 24.55 19.12 13.65
N ARG A 70 25.12 20.09 12.91
CA ARG A 70 26.42 20.73 13.22
C ARG A 70 26.44 22.19 12.77
N ILE A 71 25.42 22.94 13.13
CA ILE A 71 25.46 24.41 13.04
C ILE A 71 25.22 24.93 14.44
N GLY A 72 26.28 24.98 15.24
CA GLY A 72 26.24 25.52 16.58
C GLY A 72 27.43 25.04 17.38
N GLU A 73 28.21 25.98 17.90
CA GLU A 73 29.27 25.80 18.92
C GLU A 73 30.63 25.32 18.38
N GLU A 74 31.56 26.27 18.24
CA GLU A 74 32.74 26.39 19.11
C GLU A 74 33.38 27.76 18.88
N ALA A 75 33.23 28.63 19.88
CA ALA A 75 33.97 29.89 19.98
C ALA A 75 35.28 29.62 20.71
N GLY A 76 36.40 30.01 20.10
CA GLY A 76 37.63 30.33 20.84
C GLY A 76 38.91 29.66 20.36
N GLN A 77 39.59 30.27 19.39
CA GLN A 77 41.05 30.43 19.46
C GLN A 77 41.51 31.57 18.56
N GLN A 78 42.08 32.59 19.19
CA GLN A 78 42.73 33.74 18.56
C GLN A 78 44.09 33.33 17.98
N GLY A 79 44.36 33.74 16.74
CA GLY A 79 45.69 33.91 16.17
C GLY A 79 45.69 35.19 15.33
N PRO A 80 46.76 36.03 15.35
CA PRO A 80 46.77 37.27 14.60
C PRO A 80 47.19 36.98 13.16
N ASP A 81 46.22 36.79 12.27
CA ASP A 81 46.45 37.01 10.85
C ASP A 81 45.40 37.97 10.29
N LYS A 82 45.91 39.01 9.64
CA LYS A 82 45.15 40.12 9.07
C LYS A 82 44.42 39.63 7.83
N GLY A 83 43.21 39.13 8.01
CA GLY A 83 42.32 38.79 6.91
C GLY A 83 40.90 38.70 7.43
N GLU A 84 40.24 39.85 7.59
CA GLU A 84 38.81 39.91 7.86
C GLU A 84 38.09 39.27 6.66
N THR A 85 37.83 37.95 6.72
CA THR A 85 36.97 37.26 5.77
C THR A 85 35.55 37.74 6.04
N LYS A 86 35.22 38.89 5.46
CA LYS A 86 33.87 39.44 5.43
C LYS A 86 33.02 38.42 4.70
N SER A 87 32.30 37.61 5.46
CA SER A 87 31.33 36.66 4.95
C SER A 87 30.38 37.42 4.02
N ALA A 88 30.32 37.02 2.76
CA ALA A 88 29.46 37.64 1.76
C ALA A 88 28.04 37.77 2.33
N SER A 89 27.58 39.02 2.50
CA SER A 89 26.30 39.31 3.11
C SER A 89 25.21 39.32 2.05
N LEU A 90 23.99 38.95 2.43
CA LEU A 90 22.80 39.06 1.58
C LEU A 90 22.55 40.51 1.11
N LYS A 91 23.12 41.48 1.82
CA LYS A 91 23.13 42.90 1.46
C LYS A 91 24.03 43.20 0.26
N ASP A 92 25.08 42.42 0.05
CA ASP A 92 26.10 42.60 -1.00
C ASP A 92 25.65 42.05 -2.36
N LEU A 93 24.53 41.30 -2.40
CA LEU A 93 23.95 40.83 -3.65
C LEU A 93 23.45 41.98 -4.52
N CYS A 94 23.68 41.86 -5.83
CA CYS A 94 23.18 42.83 -6.77
C CYS A 94 21.63 42.80 -6.83
N PRO A 95 20.99 43.90 -7.28
CA PRO A 95 19.53 43.95 -7.37
C PRO A 95 18.92 42.85 -8.26
N GLU A 96 19.63 42.40 -9.29
CA GLU A 96 19.21 41.30 -10.18
C GLU A 96 19.07 39.98 -9.41
N ASP A 97 20.09 39.64 -8.63
CA ASP A 97 20.13 38.38 -7.87
C ASP A 97 19.10 38.38 -6.74
N LYS A 98 18.92 39.53 -6.07
CA LYS A 98 17.85 39.72 -5.08
C LYS A 98 16.47 39.46 -5.70
N ARG A 99 16.22 39.96 -6.91
CA ARG A 99 14.97 39.68 -7.64
C ARG A 99 14.82 38.20 -7.99
N ARG A 100 15.89 37.57 -8.50
CA ARG A 100 15.88 36.15 -8.87
C ARG A 100 15.58 35.26 -7.66
N ILE A 101 16.23 35.51 -6.52
CA ILE A 101 16.00 34.78 -5.27
C ILE A 101 14.58 35.01 -4.76
N ALA A 102 14.09 36.26 -4.77
CA ALA A 102 12.72 36.56 -4.34
C ALA A 102 11.67 35.83 -5.17
N ASN A 103 11.86 35.75 -6.50
CA ASN A 103 10.96 34.99 -7.37
C ASN A 103 11.05 33.49 -7.11
N LEU A 104 12.25 32.95 -6.90
CA LEU A 104 12.41 31.54 -6.54
C LEU A 104 11.70 31.20 -5.22
N ILE A 105 11.84 32.05 -4.20
CA ILE A 105 11.14 31.86 -2.92
C ILE A 105 9.62 31.85 -3.12
N LYS A 106 9.09 32.76 -3.94
CA LYS A 106 7.65 32.81 -4.25
C LYS A 106 7.18 31.55 -4.96
N GLU A 107 7.92 31.08 -5.96
CA GLU A 107 7.56 29.85 -6.67
C GLU A 107 7.66 28.62 -5.77
N LEU A 108 8.69 28.53 -4.93
CA LEU A 108 8.81 27.44 -3.95
C LEU A 108 7.65 27.44 -2.96
N ALA A 109 7.24 28.60 -2.46
CA ALA A 109 6.08 28.72 -1.58
C ALA A 109 4.79 28.26 -2.29
N ARG A 110 4.53 28.76 -3.51
CA ARG A 110 3.37 28.36 -4.31
C ARG A 110 3.34 26.86 -4.60
N VAL A 111 4.46 26.30 -5.06
CA VAL A 111 4.58 24.87 -5.38
C VAL A 111 4.46 24.01 -4.13
N SER A 112 4.94 24.49 -2.96
CA SER A 112 4.78 23.76 -1.70
C SER A 112 3.33 23.70 -1.23
N GLU A 113 2.56 24.79 -1.39
CA GLU A 113 1.13 24.82 -1.06
C GLU A 113 0.34 23.90 -1.99
N GLU A 114 0.60 23.95 -3.30
CA GLU A 114 -0.02 23.04 -4.27
C GLU A 114 0.27 21.57 -3.96
N LYS A 115 1.51 21.26 -3.56
CA LYS A 115 1.91 19.92 -3.11
C LYS A 115 1.12 19.51 -1.87
N GLU A 116 1.07 20.36 -0.84
CA GLU A 116 0.36 20.08 0.41
C GLU A 116 -1.11 19.74 0.15
N VAL A 117 -1.80 20.53 -0.68
CA VAL A 117 -3.22 20.26 -1.05
C VAL A 117 -3.39 18.88 -1.68
N THR A 118 -2.48 18.49 -2.58
CA THR A 118 -2.57 17.16 -3.23
C THR A 118 -2.23 16.02 -2.26
N GLU A 119 -1.29 16.24 -1.34
CA GLU A 119 -0.92 15.28 -0.31
C GLU A 119 -2.05 15.07 0.71
N GLU A 120 -2.72 16.15 1.13
CA GLU A 120 -3.91 16.07 1.99
C GLU A 120 -5.04 15.30 1.32
N ARG A 121 -5.30 15.57 0.04
CA ARG A 121 -6.33 14.85 -0.73
C ARG A 121 -6.01 13.36 -0.83
N LEU A 122 -4.76 13.01 -1.15
CA LEU A 122 -4.31 11.62 -1.22
C LEU A 122 -4.44 10.91 0.13
N LYS A 123 -4.03 11.59 1.21
CA LYS A 123 -4.15 11.06 2.57
C LYS A 123 -5.61 10.82 2.96
N ALA A 124 -6.50 11.76 2.65
CA ALA A 124 -7.94 11.61 2.91
C ALA A 124 -8.56 10.42 2.15
N GLU A 125 -8.14 10.21 0.90
CA GLU A 125 -8.55 9.07 0.09
C GLU A 125 -8.02 7.75 0.67
N GLN A 126 -6.74 7.70 1.06
CA GLN A 126 -6.16 6.53 1.73
C GLN A 126 -6.91 6.19 3.03
N GLU A 127 -7.15 7.18 3.90
CA GLU A 127 -7.90 6.98 5.14
C GLU A 127 -9.33 6.50 4.88
N ALA A 128 -9.96 6.93 3.78
CA ALA A 128 -11.27 6.45 3.37
C ALA A 128 -11.24 4.97 2.99
N PHE A 129 -10.23 4.53 2.24
CA PHE A 129 -10.06 3.13 1.90
C PHE A 129 -9.74 2.26 3.13
N GLU A 130 -8.87 2.72 4.03
CA GLU A 130 -8.56 2.01 5.27
C GLU A 130 -9.77 1.88 6.20
N ARG A 131 -10.64 2.91 6.25
CA ARG A 131 -11.93 2.81 6.94
C ARG A 131 -12.83 1.77 6.30
N LYS A 132 -12.89 1.72 4.96
CA LYS A 132 -13.73 0.76 4.25
C LYS A 132 -13.25 -0.68 4.43
N ILE A 133 -11.94 -0.91 4.42
CA ILE A 133 -11.33 -2.22 4.68
C ILE A 133 -11.73 -2.71 6.07
N ARG A 134 -11.53 -1.90 7.11
CA ARG A 134 -11.92 -2.25 8.49
C ARG A 134 -13.40 -2.60 8.61
N GLN A 135 -14.29 -1.81 7.99
CA GLN A 135 -15.72 -2.13 7.99
C GLN A 135 -16.02 -3.48 7.34
N LEU A 136 -15.35 -3.82 6.25
CA LEU A 136 -15.55 -5.11 5.57
C LEU A 136 -14.97 -6.27 6.40
N GLU A 137 -13.85 -6.06 7.07
CA GLU A 137 -13.26 -7.04 7.99
C GLU A 137 -14.20 -7.32 9.18
N ASP A 138 -14.74 -6.27 9.81
CA ASP A 138 -15.73 -6.39 10.89
C ASP A 138 -16.99 -7.15 10.43
N GLN A 139 -17.49 -6.84 9.23
CA GLN A 139 -18.60 -7.57 8.63
C GLN A 139 -18.27 -9.05 8.41
N ASN A 140 -17.08 -9.35 7.89
CA ASN A 140 -16.66 -10.73 7.67
C ASN A 140 -16.55 -11.51 8.97
N VAL A 141 -16.03 -10.91 10.04
CA VAL A 141 -15.98 -11.53 11.37
C VAL A 141 -17.38 -11.88 11.86
N LEU A 142 -18.35 -10.96 11.71
CA LEU A 142 -19.73 -11.20 12.13
C LEU A 142 -20.37 -12.35 11.34
N ILE A 143 -20.17 -12.38 10.02
CA ILE A 143 -20.67 -13.45 9.15
C ILE A 143 -20.08 -14.81 9.55
N ILE A 144 -18.78 -14.87 9.85
CA ILE A 144 -18.13 -16.12 10.28
C ILE A 144 -18.75 -16.60 11.59
N LYS A 145 -18.90 -15.70 12.56
CA LYS A 145 -19.48 -16.03 13.86
C LYS A 145 -20.90 -16.56 13.74
N GLU A 146 -21.75 -15.90 12.95
CA GLU A 146 -23.12 -16.37 12.70
C GLU A 146 -23.14 -17.74 12.03
N ARG A 147 -22.24 -17.99 11.06
CA ARG A 147 -22.09 -19.31 10.43
C ARG A 147 -21.70 -20.37 11.44
N GLU A 148 -20.75 -20.08 12.33
CA GLU A 148 -20.33 -21.00 13.40
C GLU A 148 -21.47 -21.30 14.37
N ASP A 149 -22.22 -20.28 14.78
CA ASP A 149 -23.38 -20.43 15.68
C ASP A 149 -24.47 -21.31 15.05
N ILE A 150 -24.77 -21.10 13.77
CA ILE A 150 -25.71 -21.93 13.02
C ILE A 150 -25.23 -23.37 12.93
N LEU A 151 -23.95 -23.59 12.60
CA LEU A 151 -23.37 -24.92 12.50
C LEU A 151 -23.38 -25.63 13.86
N TYR A 152 -23.01 -24.93 14.94
CA TYR A 152 -23.07 -25.44 16.30
C TYR A 152 -24.50 -25.85 16.68
N PHE A 153 -25.48 -24.99 16.40
CA PHE A 153 -26.90 -25.29 16.67
C PHE A 153 -27.37 -26.51 15.88
N PHE A 154 -27.00 -26.61 14.61
CA PHE A 154 -27.37 -27.73 13.75
C PHE A 154 -26.76 -29.06 14.23
N LEU A 155 -25.46 -29.07 14.54
CA LEU A 155 -24.76 -30.24 15.07
C LEU A 155 -25.34 -30.67 16.42
N LYS A 156 -25.61 -29.72 17.32
CA LYS A 156 -26.27 -29.99 18.60
C LYS A 156 -27.65 -30.64 18.40
N LYS A 157 -28.44 -30.11 17.46
CA LYS A 157 -29.77 -30.66 17.13
C LYS A 157 -29.69 -32.08 16.55
N ILE A 158 -28.68 -32.37 15.71
CA ILE A 158 -28.39 -33.72 15.24
C ILE A 158 -28.00 -34.63 16.41
N GLY A 159 -27.03 -34.22 17.25
CA GLY A 159 -26.61 -34.99 18.42
C GLY A 159 -27.77 -35.34 19.36
N LEU A 160 -28.66 -34.38 19.63
CA LEU A 160 -29.91 -34.59 20.38
C LEU A 160 -30.86 -35.57 19.68
N LYS A 161 -31.00 -35.49 18.35
CA LYS A 161 -31.87 -36.38 17.57
C LYS A 161 -31.37 -37.82 17.52
N TRP A 162 -30.05 -38.03 17.56
CA TRP A 162 -29.43 -39.35 17.43
C TRP A 162 -28.85 -39.91 18.74
N GLY A 163 -29.08 -39.25 19.88
CA GLY A 163 -28.69 -39.74 21.20
C GLY A 163 -27.18 -39.89 21.43
N VAL A 164 -26.36 -39.18 20.64
CA VAL A 164 -24.89 -39.20 20.78
C VAL A 164 -24.49 -38.16 21.82
N GLY A 165 -24.77 -38.45 23.09
CA GLY A 165 -24.46 -37.53 24.18
C GLY A 165 -24.74 -38.13 25.56
N GLY A 166 -23.77 -38.88 26.09
CA GLY A 166 -23.76 -39.31 27.49
C GLY A 166 -23.37 -40.78 27.68
N SER A 167 -22.07 -41.08 27.71
CA SER A 167 -21.52 -42.34 28.27
C SER A 167 -20.06 -42.13 28.67
N GLU A 168 -19.84 -41.21 29.62
CA GLU A 168 -18.63 -41.23 30.45
C GLU A 168 -19.07 -41.36 31.91
N GLU A 169 -19.67 -42.51 32.24
CA GLU A 169 -19.80 -42.96 33.62
C GLU A 169 -18.67 -43.99 33.85
N LEU A 170 -17.46 -43.46 34.04
CA LEU A 170 -16.30 -44.24 34.51
C LEU A 170 -16.60 -44.71 35.93
N THR A 171 -17.16 -45.90 36.04
CA THR A 171 -17.32 -46.61 37.30
C THR A 171 -15.94 -46.93 37.85
N ALA A 172 -15.49 -46.14 38.82
CA ALA A 172 -14.35 -46.46 39.66
C ALA A 172 -14.66 -47.75 40.43
N ARG A 173 -14.23 -48.90 39.89
CA ARG A 173 -14.20 -50.18 40.61
C ARG A 173 -13.14 -50.08 41.70
N GLN A 174 -13.60 -49.88 42.93
CA GLN A 174 -12.85 -50.17 44.16
C GLN A 174 -12.44 -51.65 44.16
N PRO A 175 -11.17 -52.01 44.43
CA PRO A 175 -10.77 -53.37 44.75
C PRO A 175 -10.87 -53.59 46.27
N GLY A 176 -11.80 -54.43 46.72
CA GLY A 176 -11.90 -54.82 48.13
C GLY A 176 -12.84 -55.99 48.40
N GLU A 177 -12.26 -57.05 48.98
CA GLU A 177 -12.86 -58.19 49.71
C GLU A 177 -13.55 -59.27 48.83
N LYS A 178 -13.19 -60.57 48.87
CA LYS A 178 -12.52 -61.43 49.86
C LYS A 178 -11.68 -62.51 49.17
#